data_AF-A0A0E0JIC3-F1
#
_entry.id   AF-A0A0E0JIC3-F1
#
_cell.length_a   1.000
_cell.length_b   1.000
_cell.length_c   1.000
_cell.angle_alpha   90.00
_cell.angle_beta   90.00
_cell.angle_gamma   90.00
#
_symmetry.space_group_name_H-M   'P 1'
#
loop_
_entity.id
_entity.type
_entity.pdbx_description
1 polymer ?
#
loop_
_entity_poly.entity_id
_entity_poly.type
_entity_poly.pdbx_seq_one_letter_code
_entity_poly.pdbx_strand_id
1 'polypeptide(L)' 'MCDLNWICDQQESEGVTPGEDVYVILRLDGRVRRSGRGMPNWNDILQELPRLEDLLSKLER' A
#
# COMPACT_ATOMS: atom_id res chain seq x y z
N MET A 1 5.15 13.49 16.89
CA MET A 1 6.51 13.00 16.61
C MET A 1 6.34 11.51 16.36
N CYS A 2 6.60 11.04 15.13
CA CYS A 2 6.33 9.65 14.75
C CYS A 2 7.36 8.72 15.41
N ASP A 3 6.91 7.76 16.23
CA ASP A 3 7.77 6.79 16.94
C ASP A 3 8.31 5.66 16.01
N LEU A 4 8.20 5.82 14.70
CA LEU A 4 8.59 4.83 13.69
C LEU A 4 9.82 5.32 12.92
N ASN A 5 11.01 5.29 13.51
CA ASN A 5 12.23 5.82 12.87
C ASN A 5 12.42 5.29 11.43
N TRP A 6 12.13 4.01 11.18
CA TRP A 6 12.28 3.42 9.84
C TRP A 6 11.36 4.04 8.78
N ILE A 7 10.15 4.51 9.13
CA ILE A 7 9.25 5.12 8.15
C ILE A 7 9.71 6.53 7.80
N CYS A 8 10.26 7.26 8.78
CA CYS A 8 10.85 8.58 8.56
C CYS A 8 12.08 8.45 7.67
N ASP A 9 13.00 7.53 7.98
CA ASP A 9 14.21 7.29 7.17
C ASP A 9 13.86 6.95 5.72
N GLN A 10 12.84 6.10 5.52
CA GLN A 10 12.35 5.77 4.18
C GLN A 10 11.75 6.99 3.48
N GLN A 11 10.92 7.78 4.16
CA GLN A 11 10.34 9.01 3.60
C GLN A 11 11.45 9.98 3.16
N GLU A 12 12.45 10.22 4.01
CA GLU A 12 13.58 11.09 3.68
C GLU A 12 14.36 10.57 2.47
N SER A 13 14.64 9.27 2.40
CA SER A 13 15.36 8.66 1.27
C SER A 13 14.62 8.81 -0.07
N GLU A 14 13.29 8.87 -0.04
CA GLU A 14 12.42 9.05 -1.21
C GLU A 14 12.06 10.53 -1.47
N GLY A 15 12.68 11.46 -0.71
CA GLY A 15 12.41 12.90 -0.81
C GLY A 15 10.97 13.27 -0.44
N VAL A 16 10.39 12.56 0.52
CA VAL A 16 9.09 12.83 1.17
C VAL A 16 9.37 13.51 2.51
N THR A 17 8.63 14.56 2.84
CA THR A 17 8.81 15.22 4.14
C THR A 17 8.31 14.30 5.26
N PRO A 18 9.10 14.01 6.30
CA PRO A 18 8.65 13.21 7.43
C PRO A 18 7.31 13.68 8.00
N GLY A 19 6.34 12.76 8.07
CA GLY A 19 4.99 13.05 8.54
C GLY A 19 4.01 13.52 7.45
N GLU A 20 4.43 13.63 6.19
CA GLU A 20 3.50 13.69 5.06
C GLU A 20 2.70 12.39 4.95
N ASP A 21 1.45 12.52 4.50
CA ASP A 21 0.60 11.38 4.19
C ASP A 21 1.26 10.52 3.10
N VAL A 22 1.28 9.21 3.34
CA VAL A 22 1.73 8.20 2.39
C VAL A 22 0.82 7.00 2.49
N TYR A 23 0.80 6.18 1.44
CA TYR A 23 0.07 4.91 1.45
C TYR A 23 0.95 3.76 0.99
N VAL A 24 0.58 2.57 1.46
CA VAL A 24 1.14 1.29 1.01
C VAL A 24 -0.02 0.37 0.70
N ILE A 25 0.02 -0.27 -0.47
CA ILE A 25 -0.91 -1.34 -0.84
C ILE A 25 -0.20 -2.67 -0.62
N LEU A 26 -0.74 -3.47 0.31
CA LEU A 26 -0.21 -4.76 0.69
C LEU A 26 -0.99 -5.89 0.02
N ARG A 27 -0.27 -6.96 -0.32
CA ARG A 27 -0.88 -8.25 -0.62
C ARG A 27 -1.17 -9.02 0.67
N LEU A 28 -2.03 -10.03 0.58
CA LEU A 28 -2.33 -10.93 1.70
C LEU A 28 -1.11 -11.76 2.15
N ASP A 29 -0.08 -11.90 1.30
CA ASP A 29 1.19 -12.57 1.63
C ASP A 29 2.22 -11.63 2.31
N GLY A 30 1.81 -10.40 2.68
CA GLY A 30 2.65 -9.41 3.33
C GLY A 30 3.61 -8.66 2.40
N ARG A 31 3.62 -8.94 1.09
CA ARG A 31 4.45 -8.21 0.13
C ARG A 31 3.83 -6.87 -0.24
N VAL A 32 4.67 -5.85 -0.38
CA VAL A 32 4.26 -4.55 -0.94
C VAL A 32 3.98 -4.72 -2.44
N ARG A 33 2.78 -4.28 -2.87
CA ARG A 33 2.40 -4.22 -4.28
C ARG A 33 2.77 -2.86 -4.87
N ARG A 34 2.48 -1.77 -4.15
CA ARG A 34 2.88 -0.40 -4.47
C ARG A 34 2.85 0.48 -3.23
N SER A 35 3.51 1.62 -3.31
CA SER A 35 3.44 2.73 -2.35
C SER A 35 3.25 4.05 -3.08
N GLY A 36 2.95 5.12 -2.36
CA GLY A 36 2.91 6.47 -2.91
C GLY A 36 2.66 7.55 -1.87
N ARG A 37 2.73 8.81 -2.32
CA ARG A 37 2.48 10.00 -1.50
C ARG A 37 0.99 10.34 -1.47
N GLY A 38 0.53 10.95 -0.39
CA GLY A 38 -0.84 11.38 -0.17
C GLY A 38 -1.82 10.24 0.05
N MET A 39 -3.10 10.51 -0.21
CA MET A 39 -4.17 9.51 -0.24
C MET A 39 -4.31 8.94 -1.67
N PRO A 40 -4.38 7.62 -1.85
CA PRO A 40 -4.57 7.04 -3.17
C PRO A 40 -5.98 7.33 -3.72
N ASN A 41 -6.11 7.32 -5.04
CA ASN A 41 -7.42 7.37 -5.69
C ASN A 41 -8.13 6.02 -5.52
N TRP A 42 -9.29 6.03 -4.88
CA TRP A 42 -10.08 4.83 -4.63
C TRP A 42 -10.55 4.13 -5.90
N ASN A 43 -10.88 4.86 -6.97
CA ASN A 43 -11.32 4.24 -8.23
C ASN A 43 -10.18 3.43 -8.87
N ASP A 44 -8.94 3.93 -8.81
CA ASP A 44 -7.78 3.20 -9.34
C ASP A 44 -7.56 1.88 -8.58
N ILE A 45 -7.72 1.92 -7.24
CA ILE A 45 -7.60 0.72 -6.39
C ILE A 45 -8.67 -0.31 -6.77
N LEU A 46 -9.91 0.11 -7.01
CA LEU A 46 -11.00 -0.80 -7.37
C LEU A 46 -10.74 -1.52 -8.69
N GLN A 47 -10.06 -0.87 -9.66
CA GLN A 47 -9.69 -1.50 -10.93
C GLN A 47 -8.59 -2.56 -10.78
N GLU A 48 -7.80 -2.52 -9.70
CA GLU A 48 -6.77 -3.52 -9.42
C GLU A 48 -7.31 -4.78 -8.74
N LEU A 49 -8.58 -4.77 -8.29
CA LEU A 49 -9.17 -5.92 -7.59
C LEU A 49 -9.44 -7.07 -8.58
N PRO A 50 -9.04 -8.31 -8.23
CA PRO A 50 -9.43 -9.48 -9.00
C PRO A 50 -10.95 -9.64 -8.99
N ARG A 51 -11.50 -10.33 -9.99
CA ARG A 51 -12.93 -10.68 -9.98
C ARG A 51 -13.23 -11.59 -8.79
N LEU A 52 -14.47 -11.55 -8.31
CA LEU A 52 -14.88 -12.36 -7.17
C LEU A 52 -14.67 -13.86 -7.44
N GLU A 53 -14.95 -14.31 -8.66
CA GLU A 53 -14.72 -15.70 -9.10
C GLU A 53 -13.24 -16.12 -8.92
N ASP A 54 -12.31 -15.24 -9.28
CA ASP A 54 -10.86 -15.49 -9.17
C ASP A 54 -10.41 -15.58 -7.71
N LEU A 55 -11.07 -14.86 -6.79
CA LEU A 55 -10.78 -14.92 -5.36
C LEU A 55 -11.26 -16.24 -4.75
N LEU A 56 -12.48 -16.65 -5.06
CA LEU A 56 -13.09 -17.88 -4.54
C LEU A 56 -12.29 -19.13 -4.96
N SER A 57 -11.83 -19.16 -6.21
CA SER A 57 -11.01 -20.27 -6.74
C SER A 57 -9.72 -20.55 -5.95
N LYS A 58 -9.22 -19.56 -5.20
CA LYS A 58 -8.00 -19.68 -4.37
C LYS A 58 -8.27 -20.10 -2.93
N LEU A 59 -9.51 -19.99 -2.47
CA LEU A 59 -9.92 -20.36 -1.10
C LEU A 59 -10.42 -21.80 -1.01
N GLU A 60 -10.92 -22.36 -2.11
CA GLU A 60 -11.45 -23.73 -2.18
C GLU A 60 -10.35 -24.81 -2.34
N ARG A 61 -9.08 -24.47 -2.10
CA ARG A 61 -7.93 -25.34 -2.36
C ARG A 61 -7.14 -25.72 -1.10
#